data_AF-A0A8C6YNI7-F1
#
_entry.id   AF-A0A8C6YNI7-F1
#
_cell.length_a   1.000
_cell.length_b   1.000
_cell.length_c   1.000
_cell.angle_alpha   90.00
_cell.angle_beta   90.00
_cell.angle_gamma   90.00
#
_symmetry.space_group_name_H-M   'P 1'
#
loop_
_entity.id
_entity.type
_entity.pdbx_description
1 polymer ?
#
loop_
_entity_poly.entity_id
_entity_poly.type
_entity_poly.pdbx_seq_one_letter_code
_entity_poly.pdbx_strand_id
1 'polypeptide(L)' 'MGTLFGELNKSLIRIGFTRMYFGERIVEPVIIMFFWIMLWFLGLQALGLVAVLCLVIIYVQQQ' A
#
# COMPACT_ATOMS: atom_id res chain seq x y z
N MET A 1 -18.78 14.31 16.38
CA MET A 1 -18.03 13.64 15.30
C MET A 1 -16.74 14.39 15.03
N GLY A 2 -15.85 14.43 16.03
CA GLY A 2 -14.54 15.08 16.00
C GLY A 2 -13.49 14.07 16.41
N THR A 3 -13.46 12.92 15.74
CA THR A 3 -12.88 11.68 16.24
C THR A 3 -11.72 11.25 15.36
N LEU A 4 -10.50 11.37 15.88
CA LEU A 4 -9.22 10.76 15.44
C LEU A 4 -8.75 11.01 14.00
N PHE A 5 -9.61 10.82 13.01
CA PHE A 5 -9.35 11.03 11.59
C PHE A 5 -8.95 12.48 11.26
N GLY A 6 -9.55 13.47 11.92
CA GLY A 6 -9.21 14.88 11.73
C GLY A 6 -7.82 15.26 12.26
N GLU A 7 -7.43 14.69 13.41
CA GLU A 7 -6.10 14.89 14.01
C GLU A 7 -5.01 14.18 13.20
N LEU A 8 -5.29 12.96 12.74
CA LEU A 8 -4.41 12.22 11.85
C LEU A 8 -4.19 12.96 10.52
N ASN A 9 -5.24 13.53 9.94
CA ASN A 9 -5.14 14.37 8.75
C ASN A 9 -4.24 15.59 9.00
N LYS A 10 -4.38 16.25 10.16
CA LYS A 10 -3.56 17.41 10.54
C LYS A 10 -2.09 17.04 10.75
N SER A 11 -1.81 15.88 11.32
CA SER A 11 -0.46 15.35 11.52
C SER A 11 0.21 14.93 10.20
N LEU A 12 -0.52 14.31 9.27
CA LEU A 12 -0.01 13.91 7.95
C LEU A 12 0.43 15.10 7.08
N ILE A 13 -0.32 16.21 7.13
CA ILE A 13 0.07 17.45 6.42
C ILE A 13 1.37 18.02 6.99
N ARG A 14 1.56 17.93 8.31
CA ARG A 14 2.71 18.50 9.02
C ARG A 14 4.02 17.79 8.72
N ILE A 15 3.97 16.51 8.34
CA ILE A 15 5.14 15.66 8.06
C ILE A 15 5.66 15.84 6.61
N GLY A 16 4.96 16.62 5.77
CA GLY A 16 5.41 16.94 4.41
C GLY A 16 4.80 16.06 3.31
N PHE A 17 3.74 15.31 3.61
CA PHE A 17 2.87 14.79 2.56
C PHE A 17 2.15 15.98 1.93
N THR A 18 2.68 16.48 0.80
CA THR A 18 2.01 17.47 -0.04
C THR A 18 0.57 17.02 -0.19
N ARG A 19 -0.34 17.85 0.33
CA ARG A 19 -1.77 17.75 0.08
C ARG A 19 -1.96 17.58 -1.43
N MET A 20 -2.24 16.37 -1.91
CA MET A 20 -2.79 16.21 -3.26
C MET A 20 -4.23 16.69 -3.21
N TYR A 21 -4.43 18.00 -3.36
CA TYR A 21 -5.73 18.57 -3.65
C TYR A 21 -6.07 18.25 -5.10
N PHE A 22 -6.72 17.11 -5.32
CA PHE A 22 -7.31 16.79 -6.61
C PHE A 22 -8.70 17.46 -6.69
N GLY A 23 -8.72 18.76 -7.01
CA GLY A 23 -9.96 19.54 -7.17
C GLY A 23 -10.83 19.61 -5.92
N GLU A 24 -12.06 19.09 -6.00
CA GLU A 24 -13.17 19.17 -5.01
C GLU A 24 -13.30 17.91 -4.12
N ARG A 25 -12.40 16.93 -4.21
CA ARG A 25 -12.46 15.71 -3.37
C ARG A 25 -11.17 15.48 -2.60
N ILE A 26 -11.27 15.62 -1.28
CA ILE A 26 -10.21 15.34 -0.34
C ILE A 26 -10.06 13.82 -0.25
N VAL A 27 -9.22 13.22 -1.10
CA VAL A 27 -8.80 11.83 -0.86
C VAL A 27 -7.85 11.88 0.32
N GLU A 28 -8.27 11.29 1.43
CA GLU A 28 -7.52 11.38 2.67
C GLU A 28 -6.18 10.67 2.49
N PRO A 29 -5.04 11.35 2.77
CA PRO A 29 -3.71 10.80 2.49
C PRO A 29 -3.41 9.52 3.29
N VAL A 30 -4.15 9.28 4.39
CA VAL A 30 -4.14 8.03 5.15
C VAL A 30 -4.61 6.84 4.31
N ILE A 31 -5.60 7.02 3.43
CA ILE A 31 -6.14 5.96 2.57
C ILE A 31 -5.08 5.55 1.55
N ILE A 32 -4.32 6.51 1.00
CA ILE A 32 -3.25 6.25 0.04
C ILE A 32 -2.13 5.44 0.70
N MET A 33 -1.67 5.84 1.89
CA MET A 33 -0.66 5.07 2.64
C MET A 33 -1.15 3.66 2.97
N PHE A 34 -2.40 3.54 3.43
CA PHE A 34 -2.97 2.25 3.77
C PHE A 34 -3.06 1.35 2.54
N PHE A 35 -3.53 1.89 1.42
CA PHE A 35 -3.62 1.15 0.16
C PHE A 35 -2.24 0.76 -0.36
N TRP A 36 -1.23 1.63 -0.25
CA TRP A 36 0.14 1.34 -0.65
C TRP A 36 0.75 0.19 0.16
N ILE A 37 0.57 0.20 1.48
CA ILE A 37 1.04 -0.85 2.39
C ILE A 37 0.30 -2.16 2.09
N MET A 38 -1.03 -2.11 1.93
CA MET A 38 -1.84 -3.28 1.63
C MET A 38 -1.49 -3.88 0.25
N LEU A 39 -1.26 -3.04 -0.76
CA LEU A 39 -0.85 -3.45 -2.10
C LEU A 39 0.55 -4.05 -2.07
N TRP A 40 1.48 -3.47 -1.30
CA TRP A 40 2.81 -4.03 -1.10
C TRP A 40 2.74 -5.41 -0.44
N PHE A 41 1.92 -5.55 0.61
CA PHE A 41 1.76 -6.82 1.31
C PHE A 41 1.14 -7.90 0.41
N LEU A 42 0.07 -7.56 -0.31
CA LEU A 42 -0.62 -8.49 -1.21
C LEU A 42 0.25 -8.85 -2.42
N GLY A 43 0.96 -7.87 -2.97
CA GLY A 43 1.86 -8.03 -4.11
C GLY A 43 3.06 -8.90 -3.77
N LEU A 44 3.75 -8.62 -2.66
CA LEU A 44 4.94 -9.37 -2.26
C LEU A 44 4.61 -10.83 -1.91
N GLN A 45 3.42 -11.08 -1.35
CA GLN A 45 2.94 -12.43 -1.04
C GLN A 45 2.60 -13.24 -2.31
N ALA A 46 1.94 -12.62 -3.30
CA ALA A 46 1.68 -13.25 -4.60
C ALA A 46 2.97 -13.50 -5.39
N LEU A 47 3.88 -12.52 -5.44
CA LEU A 47 5.18 -12.65 -6.10
C LEU A 47 6.03 -13.76 -5.46
N GLY A 48 6.02 -13.85 -4.13
CA GLY A 48 6.72 -14.92 -3.40
C GLY A 48 6.20 -16.31 -3.76
N LEU A 49 4.88 -16.50 -3.79
CA LEU A 49 4.27 -17.78 -4.18
C LEU A 49 4.61 -18.16 -5.62
N VAL A 50 4.52 -17.21 -6.55
CA VAL A 50 4.87 -17.44 -7.97
C VAL A 50 6.35 -17.78 -8.12
N ALA A 51 7.24 -17.09 -7.40
CA ALA A 51 8.67 -17.35 -7.43
C ALA A 51 9.00 -18.77 -6.94
N VAL A 52 8.37 -19.21 -5.83
CA VAL A 52 8.55 -20.56 -5.30
C VAL A 52 8.01 -21.62 -6.27
N LEU A 53 6.82 -21.40 -6.84
CA LEU A 53 6.26 -22.32 -7.85
C LEU A 53 7.20 -22.46 -9.05
N CYS A 54 7.71 -21.33 -9.54
CA CYS A 54 8.61 -21.30 -10.70
C CYS A 54 9.90 -22.10 -10.42
N LEU A 55 10.52 -21.89 -9.25
CA LEU A 55 11.70 -22.66 -8.84
C LEU A 55 11.42 -24.16 -8.74
N VAL A 56 10.28 -24.56 -8.18
CA VAL A 56 9.89 -25.97 -8.07
C VAL A 56 9.72 -26.60 -9.45
N ILE A 57 9.08 -25.90 -10.40
CA ILE A 57 8.89 -26.40 -11.77
C ILE A 57 10.24 -26.59 -12.46
N ILE A 58 11.15 -25.62 -12.37
CA ILE A 58 12.49 -25.73 -12.97
C ILE A 58 13.26 -26.90 -12.32
N TYR A 59 13.19 -27.03 -11.00
CA TYR A 59 13.86 -28.10 -10.28
C TYR A 59 13.37 -29.49 -10.70
N VAL A 60 12.06 -29.67 -10.85
CA VAL A 60 11.46 -30.95 -11.29
C VAL A 60 11.76 -31.25 -12.76
N GLN A 61 11.74 -30.25 -13.64
CA GLN A 61 12.02 -30.45 -15.07
C GLN A 61 13.50 -30.71 -15.38
N GLN A 62 14.41 -30.35 -14.49
CA GLN A 62 15.85 -30.55 -14.66
C GLN A 62 16.35 -31.91 -14.14
N GLN A 63 15.47 -32.71 -13.54
CA GLN A 63 15.74 -34.07 -13.04
C GLN A 63 15.23 -35.14 -14.02
#